data_AF-A0A2N9GGB6-F1
#
_entry.id   AF-A0A2N9GGB6-F1
#
_cell.length_a   1.000
_cell.length_b   1.000
_cell.length_c   1.000
_cell.angle_alpha   90.00
_cell.angle_beta   90.00
_cell.angle_gamma   90.00
#
_symmetry.space_group_name_H-M   'P 1'
#
loop_
_entity.id
_entity.type
_entity.pdbx_description
1 polymer ?
#
loop_
_entity_poly.entity_id
_entity_poly.type
_entity_poly.pdbx_seq_one_letter_code
_entity_poly.pdbx_strand_id
1 'polypeptide(L)'
;MASNSNNPAIIAWGSGEDGQLGIGNNEEKEWACIIKSLQSYSVRSVVAGSRNSLAICDDGKRGTLGHPPETKTENIPSQVKALANVNIVQAAIGGWHCLAVDDQGRAYAWGGNEYGQCGEEPERKDDTGRPLRRDIVIPQRCAPKLVVRQLVMVFWEACQFIFAEATMA
;
A
#
# COMPACT_ATOMS: atom_id res chain seq x y z
N MET A 1 -29.83 -20.79 -7.95
CA MET A 1 -28.36 -20.84 -7.93
C MET A 1 -27.88 -19.91 -6.83
N ALA A 2 -27.63 -20.45 -5.64
CA ALA A 2 -27.09 -19.65 -4.54
C ALA A 2 -25.57 -19.69 -4.65
N SER A 3 -24.95 -18.63 -5.14
CA SER A 3 -23.52 -18.41 -4.95
C SER A 3 -23.29 -18.06 -3.48
N ASN A 4 -23.23 -19.08 -2.62
CA ASN A 4 -22.66 -18.94 -1.29
C ASN A 4 -21.14 -18.77 -1.45
N SER A 5 -20.71 -17.62 -1.95
CA SER A 5 -19.39 -17.12 -1.63
C SER A 5 -19.49 -16.55 -0.22
N ASN A 6 -19.02 -17.28 0.79
CA ASN A 6 -18.75 -16.73 2.12
C ASN A 6 -17.57 -15.73 2.03
N ASN A 7 -17.69 -14.70 1.20
CA ASN A 7 -16.68 -13.66 1.14
C ASN A 7 -16.69 -12.91 2.47
N PRO A 8 -15.53 -12.72 3.11
CA PRO A 8 -15.46 -11.97 4.35
C PRO A 8 -15.98 -10.54 4.12
N ALA A 9 -16.81 -10.06 5.03
CA ALA A 9 -17.23 -8.67 5.02
C ALA A 9 -16.05 -7.78 5.44
N ILE A 10 -15.62 -6.88 4.57
CA ILE A 10 -14.62 -5.87 4.91
C ILE A 10 -15.32 -4.69 5.54
N ILE A 11 -14.85 -4.32 6.73
CA ILE A 11 -15.39 -3.21 7.52
C ILE A 11 -14.31 -2.18 7.84
N ALA A 12 -14.70 -0.91 7.92
CA ALA A 12 -13.86 0.20 8.35
C ALA A 12 -14.65 1.16 9.26
N TRP A 13 -13.94 1.86 10.14
CA TRP A 13 -14.46 2.91 11.01
C TRP A 13 -13.31 3.82 11.47
N GLY A 14 -13.64 4.94 12.10
CA GLY A 14 -12.71 5.98 12.53
C GLY A 14 -12.67 7.17 11.58
N SER A 15 -11.49 7.81 11.49
CA SER A 15 -11.27 9.00 10.67
C SER A 15 -11.38 8.67 9.17
N GLY A 16 -12.13 9.51 8.45
CA GLY A 16 -12.29 9.43 6.99
C GLY A 16 -11.77 10.65 6.24
N GLU A 17 -11.06 11.57 6.92
CA GLU A 17 -10.63 12.86 6.35
C GLU A 17 -9.86 12.71 5.02
N ASP A 18 -9.08 11.64 4.90
CA ASP A 18 -8.23 11.32 3.74
C ASP A 18 -8.85 10.24 2.83
N GLY A 19 -10.11 9.86 3.06
CA GLY A 19 -10.77 8.78 2.33
C GLY A 19 -10.27 7.37 2.67
N GLN A 20 -9.47 7.22 3.73
CA GLN A 20 -8.82 5.95 4.14
C GLN A 20 -9.81 4.83 4.48
N LEU A 21 -11.08 5.17 4.75
CA LEU A 21 -12.15 4.20 5.00
C LEU A 21 -12.63 3.50 3.72
N GLY A 22 -12.39 4.06 2.53
CA GLY A 22 -12.76 3.40 1.27
C GLY A 22 -14.25 3.34 0.95
N ILE A 23 -15.05 4.23 1.54
CA ILE A 23 -16.52 4.23 1.43
C ILE A 23 -17.08 5.13 0.31
N GLY A 24 -16.22 5.76 -0.47
CA GLY A 24 -16.58 6.65 -1.58
C GLY A 24 -16.83 8.10 -1.21
N ASN A 25 -16.53 8.48 0.04
CA ASN A 25 -16.53 9.84 0.54
C ASN A 25 -15.45 10.00 1.62
N ASN A 26 -15.33 11.21 2.18
CA ASN A 26 -14.35 11.53 3.22
C ASN A 26 -15.03 11.69 4.60
N GLU A 27 -16.16 11.01 4.82
CA GLU A 27 -16.85 11.03 6.10
C GLU A 27 -16.16 10.12 7.10
N GLU A 28 -16.04 10.57 8.34
CA GLU A 28 -15.72 9.69 9.46
C GLU A 28 -16.89 8.77 9.83
N LYS A 29 -16.57 7.66 10.46
CA LYS A 29 -17.56 6.67 10.91
C LYS A 29 -17.27 6.29 12.36
N GLU A 30 -18.17 6.65 13.26
CA GLU A 30 -18.07 6.30 14.69
C GLU A 30 -18.28 4.79 14.94
N TRP A 31 -18.91 4.08 14.00
CA TRP A 31 -19.15 2.63 14.06
C TRP A 31 -18.71 1.90 12.80
N ALA A 32 -18.47 0.60 12.94
CA ALA A 32 -18.10 -0.30 11.85
C ALA A 32 -19.09 -0.19 10.68
N CYS A 33 -18.56 0.15 9.51
CA CYS A 33 -19.35 0.21 8.27
C CYS A 33 -18.75 -0.76 7.23
N ILE A 34 -19.62 -1.35 6.41
CA ILE A 34 -19.19 -2.30 5.38
C ILE A 34 -18.71 -1.54 4.14
N ILE A 35 -17.53 -1.90 3.66
CA ILE A 35 -16.96 -1.38 2.41
C ILE A 35 -17.60 -2.14 1.24
N LYS A 36 -18.70 -1.60 0.72
CA LYS A 36 -19.49 -2.22 -0.36
C LYS A 36 -18.68 -2.46 -1.63
N SER A 37 -17.74 -1.57 -1.95
CA SER A 37 -16.86 -1.68 -3.12
C SER A 37 -15.95 -2.90 -3.08
N LEU A 38 -15.70 -3.49 -1.91
CA LEU A 38 -14.86 -4.68 -1.74
C LEU A 38 -15.65 -6.00 -1.65
N GLN A 39 -16.97 -5.97 -1.50
CA GLN A 39 -17.79 -7.18 -1.30
C GLN A 39 -17.73 -8.17 -2.46
N SER A 40 -17.60 -7.66 -3.69
CA SER A 40 -17.52 -8.49 -4.91
C SER A 40 -16.16 -9.16 -5.09
N TYR A 41 -15.18 -8.88 -4.23
CA TYR A 41 -13.81 -9.37 -4.36
C TYR A 41 -13.45 -10.35 -3.24
N SER A 42 -12.62 -11.33 -3.58
CA SER A 42 -12.02 -12.24 -2.61
C SER A 42 -10.82 -11.53 -1.96
N VAL A 43 -11.06 -10.87 -0.83
CA VAL A 43 -10.03 -10.16 -0.05
C VAL A 43 -9.34 -11.14 0.89
N ARG A 44 -8.02 -11.27 0.75
CA ARG A 44 -7.17 -12.17 1.54
C ARG A 44 -6.58 -11.48 2.78
N SER A 45 -6.25 -10.20 2.68
CA SER A 45 -5.80 -9.41 3.83
C SER A 45 -6.07 -7.92 3.63
N VAL A 46 -6.07 -7.19 4.73
CA VAL A 46 -6.15 -5.73 4.75
C VAL A 46 -4.97 -5.18 5.54
N VAL A 47 -4.45 -4.04 5.09
CA VAL A 47 -3.39 -3.29 5.76
C VAL A 47 -3.83 -1.84 5.84
N ALA A 48 -3.61 -1.21 6.99
CA ALA A 48 -3.91 0.19 7.21
C ALA A 48 -2.62 0.92 7.61
N GLY A 49 -2.45 2.13 7.09
CA GLY A 49 -1.45 3.09 7.57
C GLY A 49 -2.13 4.30 8.20
N SER A 50 -1.40 5.41 8.35
CA SER A 50 -1.91 6.58 9.07
C SER A 50 -3.03 7.32 8.34
N ARG A 51 -3.00 7.34 7.00
CA ARG A 51 -3.92 8.09 6.13
C ARG A 51 -4.32 7.32 4.88
N ASN A 52 -4.17 5.99 4.91
CA ASN A 52 -4.33 5.13 3.75
C ASN A 52 -4.68 3.70 4.17
N SER A 53 -5.25 2.94 3.24
CA SER A 53 -5.55 1.53 3.43
C SER A 53 -5.38 0.75 2.12
N LEU A 54 -5.09 -0.54 2.25
CA LEU A 54 -4.84 -1.45 1.14
C LEU A 54 -5.50 -2.80 1.44
N ALA A 55 -6.27 -3.31 0.49
CA ALA A 55 -6.73 -4.69 0.48
C ALA A 55 -5.90 -5.50 -0.52
N ILE A 56 -5.52 -6.70 -0.11
CA ILE A 56 -4.88 -7.70 -0.97
C ILE A 56 -5.98 -8.66 -1.40
N CYS A 57 -6.26 -8.74 -2.70
CA CYS A 57 -7.28 -9.61 -3.28
C CYS A 57 -6.64 -10.70 -4.17
N ASP A 58 -7.41 -11.74 -4.49
CA ASP A 58 -6.94 -12.82 -5.38
C ASP A 58 -6.72 -12.34 -6.83
N ASP A 59 -7.44 -11.29 -7.27
CA ASP A 59 -7.30 -10.68 -8.60
C ASP A 59 -6.25 -9.56 -8.65
N GLY A 60 -5.41 -9.46 -7.61
CA GLY A 60 -4.42 -8.41 -7.42
C GLY A 60 -4.76 -7.51 -6.23
N LYS A 61 -4.17 -6.31 -6.17
CA LYS A 61 -4.37 -5.41 -5.03
C LYS A 61 -5.38 -4.33 -5.31
N ARG A 62 -6.21 -4.03 -4.31
CA ARG A 62 -7.20 -2.95 -4.35
C ARG A 62 -7.06 -2.10 -3.10
N GLY A 63 -6.69 -0.84 -3.22
CA GLY A 63 -6.50 0.04 -2.06
C GLY A 63 -7.07 1.42 -2.33
N THR A 64 -7.39 2.15 -1.26
CA THR A 64 -7.53 3.61 -1.34
C THR A 64 -6.12 4.14 -1.46
N LEU A 65 -5.55 4.10 -2.66
CA LEU A 65 -4.21 4.59 -2.86
C LEU A 65 -4.24 6.10 -2.65
N GLY A 66 -3.72 6.53 -1.49
CA GLY A 66 -3.21 7.88 -1.31
C GLY A 66 -2.08 8.08 -2.32
N HIS A 67 -2.43 8.45 -3.54
CA HIS A 67 -1.49 8.96 -4.52
C HIS A 67 -0.93 10.30 -4.01
N PRO A 68 0.40 10.48 -3.90
CA PRO A 68 0.98 11.78 -3.56
C PRO A 68 0.92 12.74 -4.78
N PRO A 69 1.25 14.04 -4.63
CA PRO A 69 0.61 15.07 -3.82
C PRO A 69 -0.44 15.89 -4.62
N GLU A 70 -0.71 15.56 -5.89
CA GLU A 70 -1.40 16.49 -6.80
C GLU A 70 -2.85 16.13 -7.18
N THR A 71 -3.33 14.92 -6.89
CA THR A 71 -4.72 14.55 -7.26
C THR A 71 -5.41 13.73 -6.18
N LYS A 72 -6.35 14.39 -5.48
CA LYS A 72 -7.50 13.88 -4.72
C LYS A 72 -7.36 12.47 -4.10
N THR A 73 -7.48 12.42 -2.76
CA THR A 73 -7.74 11.23 -1.96
C THR A 73 -8.65 10.22 -2.68
N GLU A 74 -8.13 9.03 -3.01
CA GLU A 74 -8.95 7.96 -3.57
C GLU A 74 -9.78 7.34 -2.46
N ASN A 75 -10.99 7.83 -2.28
CA ASN A 75 -11.91 7.33 -1.25
C ASN A 75 -12.67 6.05 -1.67
N ILE A 76 -12.43 5.53 -2.88
CA ILE A 76 -12.92 4.23 -3.35
C ILE A 76 -11.71 3.33 -3.61
N PRO A 77 -11.62 2.14 -2.99
CA PRO A 77 -10.58 1.18 -3.27
C PRO A 77 -10.48 0.86 -4.76
N SER A 78 -9.34 1.18 -5.35
CA SER A 78 -9.07 0.99 -6.78
C SER A 78 -7.94 -0.02 -6.98
N GLN A 79 -7.93 -0.71 -8.12
CA GLN A 79 -6.91 -1.71 -8.40
C GLN A 79 -5.58 -1.04 -8.78
N VAL A 80 -4.49 -1.47 -8.15
CA VAL A 80 -3.14 -1.03 -8.52
C VAL A 80 -2.72 -1.74 -9.81
N LYS A 81 -3.03 -1.14 -10.97
CA LYS A 81 -2.86 -1.78 -12.30
C LYS A 81 -1.46 -2.35 -12.54
N ALA A 82 -0.42 -1.67 -12.06
CA ALA A 82 0.96 -2.11 -12.21
C ALA A 82 1.28 -3.44 -11.51
N LEU A 83 0.46 -3.84 -10.52
CA LEU A 83 0.61 -5.08 -9.76
C LEU A 83 -0.49 -6.10 -10.08
N ALA A 84 -1.32 -5.87 -11.11
CA ALA A 84 -2.46 -6.74 -11.42
C ALA A 84 -2.05 -8.21 -11.70
N ASN A 85 -0.86 -8.43 -12.28
CA ASN A 85 -0.34 -9.76 -12.60
C ASN A 85 0.75 -10.23 -11.63
N VAL A 86 0.82 -9.66 -10.43
CA VAL A 86 1.80 -10.01 -9.41
C VAL A 86 1.07 -10.58 -8.20
N ASN A 87 1.39 -11.84 -7.85
CA ASN A 87 0.79 -12.49 -6.69
C ASN A 87 1.41 -11.97 -5.40
N ILE A 88 0.78 -10.97 -4.81
CA ILE A 88 1.28 -10.37 -3.57
C ILE A 88 0.84 -11.19 -2.35
N VAL A 89 1.83 -11.58 -1.55
CA VAL A 89 1.64 -12.32 -0.29
C VAL A 89 1.66 -11.41 0.94
N GLN A 90 2.36 -10.28 0.88
CA GLN A 90 2.47 -9.36 2.02
C GLN A 90 2.46 -7.89 1.56
N ALA A 91 1.95 -7.01 2.42
CA ALA A 91 2.03 -5.58 2.24
C ALA A 91 2.29 -4.88 3.57
N ALA A 92 2.87 -3.70 3.50
CA ALA A 92 2.99 -2.81 4.64
C ALA A 92 2.78 -1.37 4.16
N ILE A 93 2.20 -0.51 5.00
CA ILE A 93 1.86 0.86 4.61
C ILE A 93 2.39 1.85 5.63
N GLY A 94 2.98 2.93 5.11
CA GLY A 94 3.45 4.07 5.86
C GLY A 94 2.51 5.26 5.80
N GLY A 95 3.00 6.43 6.20
CA GLY A 95 2.26 7.67 6.21
C GLY A 95 1.97 8.07 4.79
N TRP A 96 3.01 8.03 3.94
CA TRP A 96 2.93 8.45 2.55
C TRP A 96 3.46 7.43 1.55
N HIS A 97 3.92 6.26 1.98
CA HIS A 97 4.48 5.22 1.10
C HIS A 97 3.87 3.86 1.39
N CYS A 98 3.98 2.95 0.43
CA CYS A 98 3.47 1.58 0.49
C CYS A 98 4.55 0.60 0.04
N LEU A 99 4.48 -0.60 0.62
CA LEU A 99 5.33 -1.73 0.28
C LEU A 99 4.50 -2.97 0.01
N ALA A 100 5.00 -3.79 -0.90
CA ALA A 100 4.40 -5.05 -1.29
C ALA A 100 5.50 -6.08 -1.54
N VAL A 101 5.28 -7.32 -1.14
CA VAL A 101 6.17 -8.44 -1.47
C VAL A 101 5.37 -9.54 -2.11
N ASP A 102 5.87 -10.04 -3.24
CA ASP A 102 5.23 -11.13 -3.96
C ASP A 102 5.67 -12.52 -3.46
N ASP A 103 5.02 -13.55 -4.00
CA ASP A 103 5.30 -14.96 -3.67
C ASP A 103 6.72 -15.43 -4.07
N GLN A 104 7.45 -14.64 -4.86
CA GLN A 104 8.86 -14.86 -5.20
C GLN A 104 9.81 -14.06 -4.30
N GLY A 105 9.29 -13.35 -3.29
CA GLY A 105 10.06 -12.50 -2.39
C GLY A 105 10.55 -11.20 -3.04
N ARG A 106 9.98 -10.79 -4.18
CA ARG A 106 10.33 -9.52 -4.84
C ARG A 106 9.55 -8.40 -4.17
N ALA A 107 10.27 -7.39 -3.72
CA ALA A 107 9.70 -6.24 -3.04
C ALA A 107 9.40 -5.11 -4.02
N TYR A 108 8.29 -4.43 -3.78
CA TYR A 108 7.83 -3.28 -4.55
C TYR A 108 7.49 -2.13 -3.61
N ALA A 109 7.88 -0.91 -3.99
CA ALA A 109 7.62 0.30 -3.24
C ALA A 109 6.98 1.38 -4.13
N TRP A 110 6.10 2.19 -3.54
CA TRP A 110 5.52 3.38 -4.17
C TRP A 110 5.06 4.40 -3.12
N GLY A 111 4.78 5.62 -3.56
CA GLY A 111 4.39 6.77 -2.74
C GLY A 111 5.53 7.75 -2.49
N GLY A 112 5.39 8.51 -1.40
CA GLY A 112 6.34 9.53 -0.96
C GLY A 112 7.74 8.94 -0.76
N ASN A 113 8.76 9.61 -1.29
CA ASN A 113 10.14 9.10 -1.24
C ASN A 113 11.18 10.15 -0.78
N GLU A 114 10.75 11.25 -0.18
CA GLU A 114 11.60 12.36 0.26
C GLU A 114 12.78 11.93 1.17
N TYR A 115 12.61 10.83 1.91
CA TYR A 115 13.61 10.25 2.82
C TYR A 115 14.32 9.01 2.25
N GLY A 116 13.96 8.56 1.04
CA GLY A 116 14.49 7.33 0.45
C GLY A 116 13.77 6.06 0.91
N GLN A 117 12.58 6.20 1.51
CA GLN A 117 11.78 5.10 2.06
C GLN A 117 11.36 4.06 1.03
N CYS A 118 11.35 4.39 -0.26
CA CYS A 118 11.06 3.42 -1.32
C CYS A 118 12.27 2.57 -1.73
N GLY A 119 13.48 2.86 -1.22
CA GLY A 119 14.67 2.05 -1.48
C GLY A 119 15.13 2.03 -2.95
N GLU A 120 14.79 3.07 -3.72
CA GLU A 120 15.29 3.27 -5.10
C GLU A 120 16.75 3.77 -5.03
N GLU A 121 17.63 3.22 -5.88
CA GLU A 121 18.94 3.82 -6.09
C GLU A 121 18.74 5.16 -6.82
N PRO A 122 19.20 6.29 -6.26
CA PRO A 122 18.95 7.60 -6.84
C PRO A 122 19.66 7.72 -8.19
N GLU A 123 18.86 7.80 -9.27
CA GLU A 123 19.35 7.90 -10.66
C GLU A 123 20.13 9.21 -10.91
N ARG A 124 19.86 10.25 -10.11
CA ARG A 124 20.46 11.58 -10.27
C ARG A 124 20.91 12.14 -8.93
N LYS A 125 21.97 12.95 -8.98
CA LYS A 125 22.45 13.76 -7.86
C LYS A 125 22.30 15.22 -8.23
N ASP A 126 22.02 16.07 -7.25
CA ASP A 126 22.06 17.52 -7.42
C ASP A 126 23.52 18.01 -7.59
N ASP A 127 23.68 19.31 -7.84
CA ASP A 127 25.00 19.95 -8.03
C ASP A 127 25.91 19.83 -6.78
N THR A 128 25.35 19.48 -5.62
CA THR A 128 26.08 19.24 -4.37
C THR A 128 26.41 17.76 -4.15
N GLY A 129 26.04 16.89 -5.10
CA GLY A 129 26.25 15.45 -5.03
C GLY A 129 25.23 14.71 -4.16
N ARG A 130 24.16 15.39 -3.68
CA ARG A 130 23.10 14.74 -2.91
C ARG A 130 22.14 14.02 -3.84
N PRO A 131 21.69 12.83 -3.48
CA PRO A 131 20.75 12.09 -4.32
C PRO A 131 19.41 12.81 -4.42
N LEU A 132 18.95 13.03 -5.65
CA LEU A 132 17.64 13.58 -5.95
C LEU A 132 16.60 12.49 -5.72
N ARG A 133 15.74 12.71 -4.74
CA ARG A 133 14.63 11.82 -4.40
C ARG A 133 13.35 12.36 -5.00
N ARG A 134 12.54 11.48 -5.55
CA ARG A 134 11.23 11.79 -6.14
C ARG A 134 10.21 10.76 -5.68
N ASP A 135 8.97 11.18 -5.58
CA ASP A 135 7.87 10.28 -5.28
C ASP A 135 7.70 9.25 -6.39
N ILE A 136 7.39 8.02 -5.98
CA ILE A 136 7.24 6.88 -6.88
C ILE A 136 5.74 6.63 -7.09
N VAL A 137 5.19 7.08 -8.20
CA VAL A 137 3.74 6.96 -8.45
C VAL A 137 3.33 5.53 -8.83
N ILE A 138 4.20 4.84 -9.58
CA ILE A 138 3.96 3.48 -10.07
C ILE A 138 4.83 2.53 -9.24
N PRO A 139 4.29 1.45 -8.65
CA PRO A 139 5.08 0.44 -7.94
C PRO A 139 6.32 -0.02 -8.72
N GLN A 140 7.48 0.19 -8.13
CA GLN A 140 8.77 -0.23 -8.67
C GLN A 140 9.43 -1.25 -7.78
N ARG A 141 10.28 -2.11 -8.38
CA ARG A 141 11.06 -3.06 -7.59
C ARG A 141 12.07 -2.32 -6.72
N CYS A 142 11.99 -2.57 -5.42
CA CYS A 142 13.01 -2.15 -4.48
C CYS A 142 13.86 -3.36 -4.09
N ALA A 143 15.12 -3.10 -3.69
CA ALA A 143 16.07 -4.13 -3.27
C ALA A 143 16.18 -5.34 -4.23
N PRO A 144 16.48 -5.16 -5.54
CA PRO A 144 16.48 -6.24 -6.53
C PRO A 144 17.53 -7.34 -6.27
N LYS A 145 18.48 -7.11 -5.36
CA LYS A 145 19.53 -8.04 -4.97
C LYS A 145 19.14 -8.91 -3.77
N LEU A 146 17.93 -8.73 -3.23
CA LEU A 146 17.43 -9.40 -2.04
C LEU A 146 16.13 -10.14 -2.32
N VAL A 147 15.91 -11.21 -1.56
CA VAL A 147 14.65 -11.94 -1.46
C VAL A 147 14.04 -11.61 -0.11
N VAL A 148 12.96 -10.82 -0.10
CA VAL A 148 12.27 -10.39 1.11
C VAL A 148 11.31 -11.48 1.57
N ARG A 149 11.42 -11.88 2.84
CA ARG A 149 10.59 -12.91 3.48
C ARG A 149 9.46 -12.32 4.32
N GLN A 150 9.71 -11.18 4.95
CA GLN A 150 8.75 -10.53 5.83
C GLN A 150 8.88 -9.02 5.75
N LEU A 151 7.74 -8.32 5.72
CA LEU A 151 7.63 -6.87 5.91
C LEU A 151 7.07 -6.53 7.28
N VAL A 152 7.76 -5.66 8.02
CA VAL A 152 7.27 -5.10 9.28
C VAL A 152 7.40 -3.58 9.23
N MET A 153 6.30 -2.90 9.54
CA MET A 153 6.28 -1.46 9.72
C MET A 153 6.22 -1.13 11.21
N VAL A 154 7.17 -0.32 11.67
CA VAL A 154 7.24 0.13 13.06
C VAL A 154 6.93 1.63 13.10
N PHE A 155 5.99 2.01 13.97
CA PHE A 155 5.63 3.39 14.24
C PHE A 155 6.36 3.86 15.51
N TRP A 156 7.29 4.82 15.39
CA TRP A 156 7.90 5.49 16.55
C TRP A 156 7.96 7.00 16.33
N GLU A 157 7.27 7.77 17.19
CA GLU A 157 7.34 9.24 17.32
C GLU A 157 7.49 10.05 16.00
N ALA A 158 6.67 9.73 15.00
CA ALA A 158 6.60 10.36 13.65
C ALA A 158 7.63 9.88 12.61
N CYS A 159 8.57 8.99 12.95
CA CYS A 159 9.40 8.28 11.97
C CYS A 159 8.85 6.88 11.72
N GLN A 160 8.78 6.49 10.45
CA GLN A 160 8.40 5.14 10.04
C GLN A 160 9.60 4.44 9.45
N PHE A 161 9.92 3.28 10.01
CA PHE A 161 11.01 2.44 9.54
C PHE A 161 10.45 1.14 8.98
N ILE A 162 11.03 0.73 7.86
CA ILE A 162 10.74 -0.55 7.23
C ILE A 162 11.80 -1.52 7.74
N PHE A 163 11.36 -2.53 8.47
CA PHE A 163 12.18 -3.71 8.72
C PHE A 163 11.73 -4.82 7.79
N ALA A 164 12.66 -5.32 6.99
CA ALA A 164 12.44 -6.46 6.13
C ALA A 164 13.44 -7.54 6.49
N GLU A 165 12.96 -8.75 6.79
CA GLU A 165 13.84 -9.92 6.81
C GLU A 165 14.07 -10.34 5.37
N ALA A 166 15.32 -10.40 4.94
CA ALA A 166 15.67 -10.76 3.58
C ALA A 166 16.96 -11.59 3.51
N THR A 167 17.05 -12.43 2.49
CA THR A 167 18.26 -13.18 2.14
C THR A 167 18.81 -12.67 0.82
N MET A 168 20.12 -12.80 0.59
CA MET A 168 20.71 -12.53 -0.73
C MET A 168 20.03 -13.42 -1.78
N ALA A 169 19.68 -12.82 -2.91
CA ALA A 169 19.08 -13.52 -4.05
C ALA A 169 20.08 -14.43 -4.77
#